data_AF-A0A3C0MHZ2-F1
#
_entry.id   AF-A0A3C0MHZ2-F1
#
_cell.length_a   1.000
_cell.length_b   1.000
_cell.length_c   1.000
_cell.angle_alpha   90.00
_cell.angle_beta   90.00
_cell.angle_gamma   90.00
#
_symmetry.space_group_name_H-M   'P 1'
#
loop_
_entity.id
_entity.type
_entity.pdbx_description
1 polymer ?
#
loop_
_entity_poly.entity_id
_entity_poly.type
_entity_poly.pdbx_seq_one_letter_code
_entity_poly.pdbx_strand_id
1 'polypeptide(L)'
;MTGGHFGPVFSLPTRPHVRGARATTRETAMRQSRFDIHQHITAAILKAIDAGPGDFHLPWHRSAGAIMRPRNALTEKSYQGVNILGLWAQADVAGFSAGLWATFKQWH
;
A
#
# COMPACT_ATOMS: atom_id res chain seq x y z
N MET A 1 -64.26 21.50 -22.88
CA MET A 1 -63.78 22.89 -22.95
C MET A 1 -62.27 22.85 -22.75
N THR A 2 -61.52 23.31 -23.77
CA THR A 2 -60.10 23.75 -23.82
C THR A 2 -59.01 22.78 -23.29
N GLY A 3 -58.04 22.28 -24.06
CA GLY A 3 -57.34 22.83 -25.23
C GLY A 3 -55.96 23.37 -24.84
N GLY A 4 -54.88 22.84 -25.45
CA GLY A 4 -53.49 23.33 -25.35
C GLY A 4 -52.51 22.20 -25.01
N HIS A 5 -51.77 21.55 -25.92
CA HIS A 5 -50.92 21.98 -27.04
C HIS A 5 -49.62 22.69 -26.62
N PHE A 6 -48.56 21.92 -26.32
CA PHE A 6 -47.17 22.35 -26.46
C PHE A 6 -46.30 21.15 -26.89
N GLY A 7 -45.66 21.31 -28.06
CA GLY A 7 -44.84 20.29 -28.72
C GLY A 7 -43.44 20.10 -28.10
N PRO A 8 -42.61 19.23 -28.69
CA PRO A 8 -41.31 18.86 -28.14
C PRO A 8 -40.28 19.98 -28.33
N VAL A 9 -39.64 20.41 -27.24
CA VAL A 9 -38.48 21.31 -27.29
C VAL A 9 -37.25 20.49 -27.72
N PHE A 10 -36.93 20.58 -29.01
CA PHE A 10 -35.65 20.16 -29.55
C PHE A 10 -34.58 21.21 -29.23
N SER A 11 -33.61 20.85 -28.38
CA SER A 11 -32.35 21.57 -28.21
C SER A 11 -31.17 20.63 -28.49
N LEU A 12 -30.40 20.93 -29.54
CA LEU A 12 -29.02 20.48 -29.78
C LEU A 12 -28.17 21.76 -29.94
N PRO A 13 -26.83 21.79 -29.79
CA PRO A 13 -25.87 20.71 -29.50
C PRO A 13 -24.91 21.06 -28.34
N THR A 14 -24.28 20.08 -27.69
CA THR A 14 -23.03 20.32 -26.95
C THR A 14 -21.85 19.69 -27.69
N ARG A 15 -21.03 20.58 -28.25
CA ARG A 15 -19.70 20.32 -28.82
C ARG A 15 -18.74 19.73 -27.77
N PRO A 16 -17.67 19.05 -28.20
CA PRO A 16 -16.97 18.08 -27.37
C PRO A 16 -16.04 18.75 -26.36
N HIS A 17 -16.05 18.25 -25.12
CA HIS A 17 -14.95 18.48 -24.20
C HIS A 17 -13.81 17.50 -24.55
N VAL A 18 -12.84 17.98 -25.34
CA VAL A 18 -11.51 17.36 -25.37
C VAL A 18 -10.87 17.62 -23.99
N ARG A 19 -11.02 16.65 -23.08
CA ARG A 19 -10.40 16.68 -21.75
C ARG A 19 -8.96 16.18 -21.86
N GLY A 20 -8.02 17.02 -21.44
CA GLY A 20 -6.59 16.88 -21.70
C GLY A 20 -5.95 15.59 -21.19
N ALA A 21 -5.18 14.96 -22.08
CA ALA A 21 -4.33 13.80 -21.80
C ALA A 21 -3.08 14.10 -20.93
N ARG A 22 -3.07 15.21 -20.17
CA ARG A 22 -1.86 15.74 -19.50
C ARG A 22 -1.85 15.58 -17.97
N ALA A 23 -2.96 15.14 -17.37
CA ALA A 23 -3.07 14.96 -15.92
C ALA A 23 -2.51 13.60 -15.45
N THR A 24 -2.59 12.56 -16.28
CA THR A 24 -2.22 11.18 -15.91
C THR A 24 -0.72 11.00 -15.69
N THR A 25 0.13 11.66 -16.49
CA THR A 25 1.59 11.47 -16.45
C THR A 25 2.23 11.98 -15.15
N ARG A 26 1.75 13.10 -14.60
CA ARG A 26 2.28 13.67 -13.35
C ARG A 26 1.87 12.85 -12.12
N GLU A 27 0.66 12.31 -12.12
CA GLU A 27 0.16 11.49 -11.01
C GLU A 27 0.88 10.13 -10.93
N THR A 28 1.17 9.52 -12.08
CA THR A 28 2.02 8.32 -12.16
C THR A 28 3.46 8.62 -11.71
N ALA A 29 4.04 9.75 -12.15
CA ALA A 29 5.38 10.16 -11.74
C ALA A 29 5.48 10.46 -10.23
N MET A 30 4.45 11.07 -9.62
CA MET A 30 4.37 11.28 -8.17
C MET A 30 4.13 10.00 -7.38
N ARG A 31 3.48 8.98 -7.97
CA ARG A 31 3.42 7.63 -7.40
C ARG A 31 4.79 6.96 -7.45
N GLN A 32 5.55 7.14 -8.53
CA GLN A 32 6.91 6.61 -8.67
C GLN A 32 7.93 7.29 -7.76
N SER A 33 7.74 8.57 -7.41
CA SER A 33 8.64 9.28 -6.48
C SER A 33 8.42 8.90 -5.01
N ARG A 34 7.27 8.33 -4.67
CA ARG A 34 7.06 7.71 -3.36
C ARG A 34 7.69 6.33 -3.39
N PHE A 35 8.53 6.04 -2.39
CA PHE A 35 9.09 4.72 -2.18
C PHE A 35 7.99 3.66 -2.27
N ASP A 36 8.06 2.84 -3.31
CA ASP A 36 7.07 1.78 -3.55
C ASP A 36 7.41 0.58 -2.67
N ILE A 37 6.76 0.55 -1.50
CA ILE A 37 6.92 -0.51 -0.51
C ILE A 37 6.61 -1.90 -1.09
N HIS A 38 5.67 -2.00 -2.03
CA HIS A 38 5.30 -3.28 -2.62
C HIS A 38 6.41 -3.79 -3.52
N GLN A 39 6.93 -2.93 -4.41
CA GLN A 39 8.08 -3.30 -5.24
C GLN A 39 9.30 -3.66 -4.39
N HIS A 40 9.59 -2.89 -3.34
CA HIS A 40 10.73 -3.18 -2.48
C HIS A 40 10.62 -4.56 -1.82
N ILE A 41 9.45 -4.89 -1.27
CA ILE A 41 9.21 -6.20 -0.64
C ILE A 41 9.25 -7.32 -1.67
N THR A 42 8.66 -7.14 -2.85
CA THR A 42 8.73 -8.13 -3.93
C THR A 42 10.17 -8.39 -4.37
N ALA A 43 10.98 -7.35 -4.56
CA ALA A 43 12.39 -7.48 -4.91
C ALA A 43 13.19 -8.21 -3.82
N ALA A 44 12.89 -7.95 -2.54
CA ALA A 44 13.53 -8.64 -1.42
C ALA A 44 13.19 -10.14 -1.41
N ILE A 45 11.92 -10.50 -1.66
CA ILE A 45 11.47 -11.89 -1.75
C ILE A 45 12.17 -12.60 -2.92
N LEU A 46 12.20 -11.98 -4.10
CA LEU A 46 12.87 -12.55 -5.29
C LEU A 46 14.35 -12.80 -5.03
N LYS A 47 15.07 -11.79 -4.51
CA LYS A 47 16.50 -11.92 -4.19
C LYS A 47 16.78 -13.09 -3.25
N ALA A 48 15.89 -13.30 -2.28
CA ALA A 48 16.08 -14.34 -1.29
C ALA A 48 15.74 -15.74 -1.83
N ILE A 49 14.82 -15.85 -2.82
CA ILE A 49 14.59 -17.07 -3.61
C ILE A 49 15.80 -17.36 -4.51
N ASP A 50 16.33 -16.36 -5.23
CA ASP A 50 17.46 -16.48 -6.15
C ASP A 50 18.78 -16.89 -5.45
N ALA A 51 18.92 -16.55 -4.17
CA ALA A 51 20.10 -16.89 -3.38
C ALA A 51 20.25 -18.42 -3.10
N GLY A 52 19.24 -19.23 -3.41
CA GLY A 52 19.29 -20.68 -3.37
C GLY A 52 18.49 -21.31 -2.20
N PRO A 53 17.83 -22.47 -2.44
CA PRO A 53 16.85 -23.08 -1.54
C PRO A 53 17.52 -24.04 -0.55
N GLY A 54 18.36 -23.53 0.34
CA GLY A 54 18.53 -24.20 1.62
C GLY A 54 17.23 -24.13 2.43
N ASP A 55 17.34 -23.96 3.75
CA ASP A 55 16.24 -23.53 4.61
C ASP A 55 15.85 -22.07 4.30
N PHE A 56 15.32 -21.81 3.11
CA PHE A 56 14.79 -20.49 2.76
C PHE A 56 13.47 -20.29 3.50
N HIS A 57 13.59 -19.69 4.69
CA HIS A 57 12.46 -19.29 5.48
C HIS A 57 12.01 -17.89 5.06
N LEU A 58 10.85 -17.85 4.41
CA LEU A 58 10.15 -16.59 4.20
C LEU A 58 9.88 -15.93 5.56
N PRO A 59 9.80 -14.59 5.63
CA PRO A 59 9.62 -13.89 6.90
C PRO A 59 8.32 -14.26 7.63
N TRP A 60 7.38 -14.98 7.00
CA TRP A 60 6.19 -15.55 7.65
C TRP A 60 6.34 -17.00 8.15
N HIS A 61 7.41 -17.71 7.79
CA HIS A 61 7.75 -19.06 8.29
C HIS A 61 8.52 -18.99 9.62
N ARG A 62 7.96 -18.31 10.62
CA ARG A 62 8.60 -18.10 11.93
C ARG A 62 8.03 -19.05 12.97
N SER A 63 8.88 -19.76 13.72
CA SER A 63 8.45 -20.55 14.88
C SER A 63 7.83 -19.63 15.94
N ALA A 64 6.64 -19.99 16.41
CA ALA A 64 5.80 -19.14 17.24
C ALA A 64 6.52 -18.66 18.53
N GLY A 65 6.66 -17.34 18.66
CA GLY A 65 7.18 -16.64 19.83
C GLY A 65 6.62 -15.20 19.89
N ALA A 66 6.88 -14.44 20.97
CA ALA A 66 6.27 -13.13 21.31
C ALA A 66 6.30 -12.03 20.20
N ILE A 67 7.02 -12.27 19.11
CA ILE A 67 7.10 -11.43 17.90
C ILE A 67 5.94 -11.70 16.92
N MET A 68 5.06 -12.68 17.19
CA MET A 68 4.09 -13.22 16.21
C MET A 68 3.13 -12.18 15.64
N ARG A 69 2.93 -11.05 16.33
CA ARG A 69 2.21 -9.92 15.75
C ARG A 69 2.81 -8.60 16.22
N PRO A 70 3.46 -7.83 15.33
CA PRO A 70 3.97 -6.51 15.66
C PRO A 70 2.85 -5.64 16.22
N ARG A 71 3.11 -4.94 17.31
CA ARG A 71 2.20 -3.97 17.93
C ARG A 71 2.82 -2.59 17.97
N ASN A 72 1.98 -1.58 17.82
CA ASN A 72 2.40 -0.21 18.02
C ASN A 72 2.64 0.04 19.51
N ALA A 73 3.81 0.56 19.88
CA ALA A 73 4.17 0.70 21.30
C ALA A 73 3.34 1.75 22.05
N LEU A 74 2.81 2.75 21.35
CA LEU A 74 2.00 3.81 21.95
C LEU A 74 0.51 3.43 22.03
N THR A 75 -0.05 2.90 20.94
CA THR A 75 -1.50 2.61 20.84
C THR A 75 -1.86 1.18 21.17
N GLU A 76 -0.85 0.31 21.37
CA GLU A 76 -0.97 -1.15 21.58
C GLU A 76 -1.67 -1.93 20.46
N LYS A 77 -2.13 -1.24 19.41
CA LYS A 77 -2.79 -1.85 18.26
C LYS A 77 -1.81 -2.69 17.46
N SER A 78 -2.27 -3.88 17.08
CA SER A 78 -1.50 -4.75 16.19
C SER A 78 -1.46 -4.23 14.77
N TYR A 79 -0.29 -4.25 14.13
CA TYR A 79 -0.17 -3.96 12.70
C TYR A 79 -0.87 -5.04 11.87
N GLN A 80 -1.34 -4.65 10.68
CA GLN A 80 -2.05 -5.51 9.73
C GLN A 80 -1.40 -5.48 8.35
N GLY A 81 -1.65 -6.52 7.57
CA GLY A 81 -1.27 -6.59 6.16
C GLY A 81 0.24 -6.53 5.96
N VAL A 82 0.66 -5.85 4.89
CA VAL A 82 2.07 -5.83 4.43
C VAL A 82 3.04 -5.21 5.45
N ASN A 83 2.56 -4.34 6.33
CA ASN A 83 3.38 -3.76 7.39
C ASN A 83 3.92 -4.83 8.35
N ILE A 84 3.20 -5.95 8.53
CA ILE A 84 3.69 -7.06 9.34
C ILE A 84 5.00 -7.61 8.74
N LEU A 85 5.03 -7.85 7.42
CA LEU A 85 6.18 -8.41 6.73
C LEU A 85 7.39 -7.47 6.77
N GLY A 86 7.17 -6.17 6.55
CA GLY A 86 8.24 -5.17 6.62
C GLY A 86 8.87 -5.09 8.00
N LEU A 87 8.05 -5.10 9.06
CA LEU A 87 8.54 -5.08 10.44
C LEU A 87 9.24 -6.40 10.80
N TRP A 88 8.77 -7.52 10.30
CA TRP A 88 9.45 -8.82 10.48
C TRP A 88 10.82 -8.88 9.83
N ALA A 89 10.92 -8.42 8.58
CA ALA A 89 12.21 -8.34 7.89
C ALA A 89 13.20 -7.43 8.64
N GLN A 90 12.72 -6.31 9.18
CA GLN A 90 13.57 -5.42 9.98
C GLN A 90 13.98 -6.03 11.33
N ALA A 91 13.07 -6.72 12.03
CA ALA A 91 13.44 -7.42 13.26
C ALA A 91 14.53 -8.47 13.03
N ASP A 92 14.46 -9.19 11.91
CA ASP A 92 15.45 -10.21 11.55
C ASP A 92 16.83 -9.59 11.27
N VAL A 93 16.87 -8.58 10.40
CA VAL A 93 18.11 -7.85 10.06
C VAL A 93 18.75 -7.18 11.27
N ALA A 94 17.94 -6.62 12.17
CA ALA A 94 18.42 -5.90 13.35
C ALA A 94 18.58 -6.79 14.60
N GLY A 95 18.18 -8.07 14.56
CA GLY A 95 18.23 -8.98 15.70
C GLY A 95 17.26 -8.64 16.84
N PHE A 96 16.13 -7.99 16.55
CA PHE A 96 15.16 -7.60 17.57
C PHE A 96 14.27 -8.77 18.00
N SER A 97 14.20 -9.00 19.31
CA SER A 97 13.35 -10.02 19.94
C SER A 97 11.98 -9.49 20.38
N ALA A 98 11.78 -8.16 20.41
CA ALA A 98 10.53 -7.53 20.82
C ALA A 98 9.65 -7.19 19.60
N GLY A 99 8.36 -7.48 19.70
CA GLY A 99 7.36 -7.13 18.67
C GLY A 99 6.80 -5.71 18.79
N LEU A 100 7.48 -4.78 19.47
CA LEU A 100 7.01 -3.41 19.71
C LEU A 100 7.65 -2.43 18.73
N TRP A 101 6.82 -1.64 18.06
CA TRP A 101 7.26 -0.71 17.03
C TRP A 101 6.60 0.64 17.19
N ALA A 102 7.37 1.70 17.00
CA ALA A 102 6.87 3.06 17.03
C ALA A 102 7.70 3.92 16.09
N THR A 103 7.10 5.01 15.63
CA THR A 103 7.88 6.07 14.98
C THR A 103 8.62 6.89 16.04
N PHE A 104 9.65 7.63 15.65
CA PHE A 104 10.42 8.47 16.57
C PHE A 104 9.53 9.41 17.40
N LYS A 105 8.49 9.99 16.79
CA LYS A 105 7.54 10.88 17.46
C LYS A 105 6.60 10.19 18.45
N GLN A 106 6.49 8.87 18.39
CA GLN A 106 5.63 8.06 19.27
C GLN A 106 6.39 7.44 20.45
N TRP A 107 7.72 7.60 20.49
CA TRP A 107 8.59 7.05 21.54
C TRP A 107 8.93 8.09 22.64
N HIS A 108 8.35 9.28 22.53
CA HIS A 108 8.40 10.38 23.48
C HIS A 108 7.00 10.58 24.07
#